data_AF-A0A260Q485-F1
#
_entry.id   AF-A0A260Q485-F1
#
_cell.length_a   1.000
_cell.length_b   1.000
_cell.length_c   1.000
_cell.angle_alpha   90.00
_cell.angle_beta   90.00
_cell.angle_gamma   90.00
#
_symmetry.space_group_name_H-M   'P 1'
#
loop_
_entity.id
_entity.type
_entity.pdbx_description
1 polymer ?
#
loop_
_entity_poly.entity_id
_entity_poly.type
_entity_poly.pdbx_seq_one_letter_code
_entity_poly.pdbx_strand_id
1 'polypeptide(L)'
;MPVKTIDRNRTVRSGFLAVCCAVALVAGCSSTDADTEPTSEQAASSNEVTIAVTPTTTTVVDPGAEPRRVLAFDTSDSDEQNVDLTTTSTVSQQIDNGAPQDFSSPELTVPLSASTSDTVPDDDAATGATRSVELTIGAATSPDEGLTDALSASEGSTARLATTDSGAITALHITPADAALDIARAAIERSLNAAVYRSIDFPDAEVGVGAVWTVDQQVLSGITLNQRTTVTLRALDGDRATLDVTITQTPESTTWNLPDNAGTLNIATYTFTGSGTLEMDLTRPLPVGGSITAGGDQMYTDPDSTTVLRQTVGDSITWAAR
;
A
#
# COMPACT_ATOMS: atom_id res chain seq x y z
N MET A 1 -8.95 41.56 60.84
CA MET A 1 -8.41 40.20 61.01
C MET A 1 -9.37 39.21 60.35
N PRO A 2 -8.87 38.19 59.64
CA PRO A 2 -8.96 38.19 58.17
C PRO A 2 -9.97 37.19 57.57
N VAL A 3 -10.40 37.53 56.36
CA VAL A 3 -11.14 36.72 55.38
C VAL A 3 -10.25 35.59 54.88
N LYS A 4 -10.74 34.35 54.92
CA LYS A 4 -10.04 33.15 54.45
C LYS A 4 -10.48 32.84 53.02
N THR A 5 -9.71 33.30 52.05
CA THR A 5 -9.86 32.95 50.64
C THR A 5 -9.35 31.53 50.41
N ILE A 6 -10.15 30.73 49.70
CA ILE A 6 -9.86 29.35 49.31
C ILE A 6 -9.12 29.39 47.98
N ASP A 7 -7.80 29.16 48.01
CA ASP A 7 -7.04 28.87 46.78
C ASP A 7 -7.06 27.36 46.53
N ARG A 8 -7.77 26.95 45.48
CA ARG A 8 -7.78 25.59 44.97
C ARG A 8 -7.03 25.58 43.65
N ASN A 9 -5.70 25.70 43.72
CA ASN A 9 -4.81 25.50 42.57
C ASN A 9 -4.78 24.01 42.23
N ARG A 10 -5.63 23.62 41.27
CA ARG A 10 -5.56 22.30 40.62
C ARG A 10 -4.79 22.49 39.32
N THR A 11 -3.49 22.24 39.39
CA THR A 11 -2.59 22.14 38.25
C THR A 11 -3.03 20.99 37.35
N VAL A 12 -3.69 21.31 36.24
CA VAL A 12 -3.95 20.36 35.15
C VAL A 12 -2.64 20.23 34.38
N ARG A 13 -1.97 19.09 34.54
CA ARG A 13 -0.84 18.70 33.69
C ARG A 13 -1.42 18.20 32.36
N SER A 14 -1.38 19.03 31.33
CA SER A 14 -1.60 18.60 29.95
C SER A 14 -0.41 17.75 29.52
N GLY A 15 -0.60 16.43 29.46
CA GLY A 15 0.37 15.51 28.89
C GLY A 15 0.23 15.49 27.38
N PHE A 16 1.25 15.96 26.67
CA PHE A 16 1.45 15.71 25.25
C PHE A 16 1.72 14.21 25.06
N LEU A 17 0.83 13.48 24.37
CA LEU A 17 1.15 12.16 23.84
C LEU A 17 1.40 12.32 22.32
N ALA A 18 2.66 12.22 21.93
CA ALA A 18 3.02 11.94 20.54
C ALA A 18 2.65 10.47 20.27
N VAL A 19 1.69 10.24 19.39
CA VAL A 19 1.31 8.90 18.96
C VAL A 19 2.30 8.46 17.89
N CYS A 20 3.33 7.73 18.31
CA CYS A 20 4.20 6.97 17.41
C CYS A 20 3.55 5.61 17.15
N CYS A 21 3.11 5.35 15.92
CA CYS A 21 2.66 4.02 15.52
C CYS A 21 3.84 3.04 15.55
N ALA A 22 3.91 2.19 16.57
CA ALA A 22 4.80 1.03 16.60
C ALA A 22 3.99 -0.21 16.19
N VAL A 23 4.35 -0.82 15.07
CA VAL A 23 3.78 -2.10 14.63
C VAL A 23 4.31 -3.18 15.58
N ALA A 24 3.41 -3.88 16.27
CA ALA A 24 3.75 -4.94 17.19
C ALA A 24 4.15 -6.22 16.44
N LEU A 25 5.42 -6.62 16.55
CA LEU A 25 5.90 -7.93 16.14
C LEU A 25 5.50 -8.97 17.20
N VAL A 26 4.72 -9.97 16.80
CA VAL A 26 4.38 -11.12 17.64
C VAL A 26 5.58 -12.08 17.65
N ALA A 27 6.37 -12.05 18.73
CA ALA A 27 7.41 -13.05 18.99
C ALA A 27 6.75 -14.28 19.65
N GLY A 28 6.64 -15.38 18.92
CA GLY A 28 6.23 -16.67 19.46
C GLY A 28 7.36 -17.32 20.26
N CYS A 29 7.23 -17.38 21.58
CA CYS A 29 8.02 -18.27 22.42
C CYS A 29 7.29 -19.61 22.59
N SER A 30 7.93 -20.72 22.25
CA SER A 30 7.56 -22.03 22.80
C SER A 30 8.76 -22.69 23.47
N SER A 31 8.54 -23.07 24.72
CA SER A 31 9.45 -23.68 25.68
C SER A 31 9.81 -25.14 25.35
N THR A 32 11.05 -25.50 25.69
CA THR A 32 11.65 -26.85 25.63
C THR A 32 11.02 -27.84 26.62
N ASP A 33 10.82 -29.08 26.16
CA ASP A 33 11.13 -30.32 26.92
C ASP A 33 11.41 -31.48 25.95
N ALA A 34 12.27 -32.40 26.36
CA ALA A 34 13.09 -33.30 25.53
C ALA A 34 12.43 -34.64 25.08
N ASP A 35 13.08 -35.22 24.07
CA ASP A 35 13.06 -36.61 23.57
C ASP A 35 11.80 -37.18 22.92
N THR A 36 11.71 -37.05 21.60
CA THR A 36 11.35 -38.12 20.63
C THR A 36 11.68 -37.60 19.22
N GLU A 37 12.55 -38.28 18.47
CA GLU A 37 12.69 -38.00 17.03
C GLU A 37 11.40 -38.38 16.29
N PRO A 38 10.89 -37.47 15.46
CA PRO A 38 10.59 -37.89 14.10
C PRO A 38 11.31 -36.99 13.10
N THR A 39 11.85 -37.63 12.05
CA THR A 39 12.26 -36.97 10.81
C THR A 39 11.14 -36.04 10.36
N SER A 40 11.37 -34.75 10.59
CA SER A 40 10.55 -33.67 10.11
C SER A 40 11.39 -33.05 8.99
N GLU A 41 10.92 -33.14 7.75
CA GLU A 41 11.38 -32.23 6.71
C GLU A 41 11.15 -30.82 7.25
N GLN A 42 12.24 -30.22 7.71
CA GLN A 42 12.27 -28.89 8.27
C GLN A 42 12.05 -27.94 7.09
N ALA A 43 10.79 -27.54 6.88
CA ALA A 43 10.50 -26.39 6.06
C ALA A 43 11.39 -25.24 6.55
N ALA A 44 12.08 -24.59 5.60
CA ALA A 44 12.90 -23.43 5.92
C ALA A 44 12.05 -22.44 6.70
N SER A 45 12.49 -22.07 7.91
CA SER A 45 11.95 -20.87 8.58
C SER A 45 12.33 -19.68 7.70
N SER A 46 11.45 -19.29 6.77
CA SER A 46 11.61 -18.06 6.02
C SER A 46 11.24 -16.90 6.93
N ASN A 47 12.06 -15.84 6.94
CA ASN A 47 11.71 -14.54 7.53
C ASN A 47 10.65 -13.81 6.68
N GLU A 48 9.79 -14.56 5.98
CA GLU A 48 8.83 -14.04 5.01
C GLU A 48 7.63 -13.43 5.75
N VAL A 49 7.26 -12.22 5.35
CA VAL A 49 6.08 -11.51 5.82
C VAL A 49 5.04 -11.57 4.72
N THR A 50 3.84 -12.06 5.05
CA THR A 50 2.70 -12.09 4.13
C THR A 50 1.73 -10.97 4.47
N ILE A 51 1.37 -10.20 3.45
CA ILE A 51 0.39 -9.12 3.50
C ILE A 51 -0.79 -9.55 2.63
N ALA A 52 -1.90 -9.89 3.28
CA ALA A 52 -3.14 -10.18 2.58
C ALA A 52 -3.67 -8.90 1.91
N VAL A 53 -4.11 -9.00 0.66
CA VAL A 53 -4.71 -7.91 -0.08
C VAL A 53 -6.21 -8.11 -0.11
N THR A 54 -6.96 -7.05 0.19
CA THR A 54 -8.42 -7.07 0.11
C THR A 54 -8.86 -7.32 -1.34
N PRO A 55 -9.91 -8.10 -1.57
CA PRO A 55 -10.39 -8.38 -2.92
C PRO A 55 -10.90 -7.11 -3.63
N THR A 56 -10.77 -7.11 -4.95
CA THR A 56 -11.32 -6.09 -5.85
C THR A 56 -12.67 -6.52 -6.42
N THR A 57 -13.48 -5.56 -6.85
CA THR A 57 -14.65 -5.81 -7.70
C THR A 57 -14.60 -4.88 -8.90
N THR A 58 -14.52 -5.46 -10.09
CA THR A 58 -14.39 -4.73 -11.35
C THR A 58 -15.71 -4.69 -12.11
N THR A 59 -16.15 -3.50 -12.54
CA THR A 59 -17.42 -3.29 -13.24
C THR A 59 -17.25 -2.36 -14.45
N VAL A 60 -17.61 -2.85 -15.64
CA VAL A 60 -17.62 -2.03 -16.86
C VAL A 60 -18.76 -1.02 -16.83
N VAL A 61 -18.42 0.25 -17.06
CA VAL A 61 -19.37 1.37 -17.16
C VAL A 61 -19.67 1.67 -18.63
N ASP A 62 -18.61 1.74 -19.45
CA ASP A 62 -18.68 1.90 -20.90
C ASP A 62 -17.68 0.91 -21.54
N PRO A 63 -18.10 0.00 -22.44
CA PRO A 63 -17.19 -0.94 -23.08
C PRO A 63 -16.28 -0.32 -24.16
N GLY A 64 -16.45 0.96 -24.51
CA GLY A 64 -15.60 1.66 -25.48
C GLY A 64 -15.90 1.33 -26.94
N ALA A 65 -15.05 1.77 -27.86
CA ALA A 65 -15.21 1.55 -29.30
C ALA A 65 -14.75 0.15 -29.75
N GLU A 66 -15.26 -0.32 -30.89
CA GLU A 66 -14.73 -1.51 -31.57
C GLU A 66 -13.37 -1.22 -32.24
N PRO A 67 -12.47 -2.23 -32.36
CA PRO A 67 -12.62 -3.61 -31.89
C PRO A 67 -12.44 -3.74 -30.38
N ARG A 68 -13.27 -4.58 -29.75
CA ARG A 68 -13.15 -4.93 -28.32
C ARG A 68 -12.53 -6.32 -28.14
N ARG A 69 -11.85 -6.52 -27.00
CA ARG A 69 -11.38 -7.84 -26.55
C ARG A 69 -11.28 -7.88 -25.02
N VAL A 70 -11.24 -9.09 -24.46
CA VAL A 70 -10.85 -9.27 -23.06
C VAL A 70 -9.36 -8.93 -22.93
N LEU A 71 -9.03 -8.08 -21.96
CA LEU A 71 -7.65 -7.75 -21.62
C LEU A 71 -7.24 -8.61 -20.43
N ALA A 72 -6.28 -9.49 -20.66
CA ALA A 72 -5.69 -10.34 -19.64
C ALA A 72 -4.18 -10.36 -19.86
N PHE A 73 -3.43 -10.47 -18.78
CA PHE A 73 -2.00 -10.62 -18.84
C PHE A 73 -1.61 -12.05 -19.24
N ASP A 74 -0.65 -12.16 -20.15
CA ASP A 74 -0.04 -13.41 -20.58
C ASP A 74 1.47 -13.25 -20.50
N THR A 75 2.03 -13.65 -19.35
CA THR A 75 3.43 -13.40 -18.99
C THR A 75 4.26 -14.69 -18.97
N SER A 76 3.76 -15.80 -19.52
CA SER A 76 4.45 -17.10 -19.48
C SER A 76 5.78 -17.09 -20.23
N ASP A 77 5.84 -16.35 -21.35
CA ASP A 77 7.05 -16.22 -22.18
C ASP A 77 7.79 -14.88 -21.93
N SER A 78 7.47 -14.18 -20.84
CA SER A 78 8.07 -12.86 -20.58
C SER A 78 9.51 -13.01 -20.09
N ASP A 79 10.45 -12.36 -20.77
CA ASP A 79 11.78 -12.09 -20.20
C ASP A 79 11.65 -11.27 -18.91
N GLU A 80 12.67 -11.36 -18.04
CA GLU A 80 12.77 -10.54 -16.84
C GLU A 80 12.53 -9.05 -17.18
N GLN A 81 11.63 -8.43 -16.40
CA GLN A 81 11.30 -7.02 -16.51
C GLN A 81 12.03 -6.24 -15.43
N ASN A 82 12.77 -5.22 -15.84
CA ASN A 82 13.46 -4.31 -14.93
C ASN A 82 12.76 -2.95 -14.92
N VAL A 83 12.32 -2.50 -13.74
CA VAL A 83 11.63 -1.22 -13.55
C VAL A 83 12.10 -0.54 -12.26
N ASP A 84 12.06 0.78 -12.25
CA ASP A 84 12.19 1.56 -11.02
C ASP A 84 10.78 1.94 -10.53
N LEU A 85 10.49 1.61 -9.26
CA LEU A 85 9.31 2.06 -8.54
C LEU A 85 9.70 3.21 -7.62
N THR A 86 9.23 4.42 -7.91
CA THR A 86 9.42 5.58 -7.03
C THR A 86 8.12 5.90 -6.29
N THR A 87 8.20 6.06 -4.97
CA THR A 87 7.05 6.40 -4.12
C THR A 87 7.33 7.60 -3.22
N THR A 88 6.29 8.39 -2.96
CA THR A 88 6.32 9.49 -1.98
C THR A 88 5.09 9.42 -1.08
N SER A 89 5.22 9.92 0.15
CA SER A 89 4.11 10.04 1.10
C SER A 89 4.28 11.31 1.93
N THR A 90 3.32 12.22 1.80
CA THR A 90 3.27 13.46 2.58
C THR A 90 2.15 13.41 3.61
N VAL A 91 2.45 13.84 4.84
CA VAL A 91 1.48 13.92 5.93
C VAL A 91 1.77 15.18 6.74
N SER A 92 0.90 16.17 6.64
CA SER A 92 0.94 17.35 7.51
C SER A 92 -0.21 17.27 8.50
N GLN A 93 0.09 17.41 9.79
CA GLN A 93 -0.88 17.27 10.86
C GLN A 93 -0.92 18.53 11.73
N GLN A 94 -2.12 19.01 12.07
CA GLN A 94 -2.30 20.12 12.99
C GLN A 94 -3.36 19.79 14.04
N ILE A 95 -3.04 20.05 15.31
CA ILE A 95 -3.98 19.96 16.43
C ILE A 95 -4.40 21.39 16.80
N ASP A 96 -5.71 21.63 16.81
CA ASP A 96 -6.33 22.93 17.07
C ASP A 96 -5.67 24.06 16.27
N ASN A 97 -5.17 25.09 16.97
CA ASN A 97 -4.46 26.22 16.40
C ASN A 97 -2.94 26.14 16.66
N GLY A 98 -2.43 24.93 16.90
CA GLY A 98 -1.01 24.64 17.00
C GLY A 98 -0.29 24.77 15.66
N ALA A 99 1.04 24.71 15.69
CA ALA A 99 1.82 24.67 14.45
C ALA A 99 1.64 23.31 13.74
N PRO A 100 1.51 23.29 12.40
CA PRO A 100 1.56 22.05 11.64
C PRO A 100 2.84 21.25 11.94
N GLN A 101 2.70 19.93 12.01
CA GLN A 101 3.76 18.96 12.20
C GLN A 101 3.87 18.11 10.95
N ASP A 102 5.09 17.75 10.56
CA ASP A 102 5.35 16.94 9.38
C ASP A 102 5.63 15.49 9.80
N PHE A 103 4.86 14.57 9.24
CA PHE A 103 4.97 13.12 9.41
C PHE A 103 5.15 12.40 8.07
N SER A 104 5.58 13.15 7.04
CA SER A 104 5.88 12.61 5.72
C SER A 104 6.96 11.53 5.80
N SER A 105 6.89 10.57 4.90
CA SER A 105 7.98 9.62 4.68
C SER A 105 8.85 10.09 3.52
N PRO A 106 10.18 9.87 3.60
CA PRO A 106 11.07 10.19 2.49
C PRO A 106 10.63 9.52 1.19
N GLU A 107 10.95 10.17 0.07
CA GLU A 107 10.86 9.53 -1.23
C GLU A 107 11.76 8.28 -1.26
N LEU A 108 11.27 7.23 -1.90
CA LEU A 108 12.01 5.98 -2.06
C LEU A 108 11.93 5.55 -3.53
N THR A 109 13.09 5.26 -4.12
CA THR A 109 13.19 4.59 -5.42
C THR A 109 13.69 3.16 -5.20
N VAL A 110 12.88 2.19 -5.61
CA VAL A 110 13.14 0.76 -5.48
C VAL A 110 13.31 0.17 -6.88
N PRO A 111 14.53 -0.19 -7.29
CA PRO A 111 14.73 -0.98 -8.50
C PRO A 111 14.18 -2.39 -8.31
N LEU A 112 13.38 -2.86 -9.25
CA LEU A 112 12.74 -4.17 -9.22
C LEU A 112 13.09 -4.95 -10.48
N SER A 113 13.54 -6.19 -10.30
CA SER A 113 13.65 -7.20 -11.35
C SER A 113 12.53 -8.21 -11.16
N ALA A 114 11.61 -8.28 -12.12
CA ALA A 114 10.39 -9.06 -12.04
C ALA A 114 10.37 -10.20 -13.06
N SER A 115 9.94 -11.38 -12.63
CA SER A 115 9.74 -12.55 -13.48
C SER A 115 8.48 -13.29 -13.08
N THR A 116 7.83 -13.95 -14.04
CA THR A 116 6.67 -14.79 -13.74
C THR A 116 7.14 -16.19 -13.42
N SER A 117 6.65 -16.77 -12.33
CA SER A 117 6.87 -18.18 -12.02
C SER A 117 5.89 -19.06 -12.80
N ASP A 118 6.37 -20.22 -13.27
CA ASP A 118 5.56 -21.26 -13.91
C ASP A 118 4.55 -21.92 -12.95
N THR A 119 4.71 -21.68 -11.64
CA THR A 119 3.91 -22.30 -10.59
C THR A 119 3.36 -21.25 -9.63
N VAL A 120 2.11 -21.44 -9.23
CA VAL A 120 1.46 -20.67 -8.17
C VAL A 120 1.49 -21.50 -6.90
N PRO A 121 2.09 -21.01 -5.80
CA PRO A 121 2.02 -21.68 -4.49
C PRO A 121 0.59 -21.98 -4.05
N ASP A 122 0.38 -23.06 -3.30
CA ASP A 122 -0.96 -23.51 -2.88
C ASP A 122 -1.70 -22.47 -2.02
N ASP A 123 -0.98 -21.73 -1.18
CA ASP A 123 -1.49 -20.65 -0.35
C ASP A 123 -1.95 -19.45 -1.19
N ASP A 124 -1.21 -19.10 -2.24
CA ASP A 124 -1.62 -18.09 -3.23
C ASP A 124 -2.85 -18.53 -4.01
N ALA A 125 -2.86 -19.78 -4.48
CA ALA A 125 -3.97 -20.34 -5.24
C ALA A 125 -5.27 -20.33 -4.40
N ALA A 126 -5.17 -20.53 -3.09
CA ALA A 126 -6.31 -20.43 -2.17
C ALA A 126 -6.92 -19.02 -2.09
N THR A 127 -6.18 -17.98 -2.46
CA THR A 127 -6.67 -16.59 -2.57
C THR A 127 -7.30 -16.27 -3.93
N GLY A 128 -7.27 -17.21 -4.87
CA GLY A 128 -7.76 -17.02 -6.24
C GLY A 128 -6.70 -16.56 -7.24
N ALA A 129 -5.42 -16.51 -6.83
CA ALA A 129 -4.33 -16.19 -7.74
C ALA A 129 -4.16 -17.26 -8.82
N THR A 130 -3.87 -16.82 -10.04
CA THR A 130 -3.57 -17.67 -11.20
C THR A 130 -2.14 -17.51 -11.68
N ARG A 131 -1.40 -16.53 -11.16
CA ARG A 131 -0.01 -16.23 -11.51
C ARG A 131 0.77 -15.80 -10.27
N SER A 132 2.06 -16.15 -10.22
CA SER A 132 3.01 -15.66 -9.22
C SER A 132 4.08 -14.82 -9.91
N VAL A 133 4.24 -13.58 -9.46
CA VAL A 133 5.30 -12.68 -9.95
C VAL A 133 6.37 -12.57 -8.87
N GLU A 134 7.55 -13.09 -9.16
CA GLU A 134 8.73 -13.00 -8.31
C GLU A 134 9.48 -11.68 -8.57
N LEU A 135 9.81 -10.98 -7.50
CA LEU A 135 10.52 -9.70 -7.51
C LEU A 135 11.83 -9.83 -6.76
N THR A 136 12.92 -9.37 -7.37
CA THR A 136 14.18 -9.08 -6.67
C THR A 136 14.33 -7.58 -6.49
N ILE A 137 14.59 -7.15 -5.26
CA ILE A 137 14.81 -5.75 -4.90
C ILE A 137 16.29 -5.42 -5.09
N GLY A 138 16.57 -4.47 -5.98
CA GLY A 138 17.91 -3.94 -6.20
C GLY A 138 18.33 -2.93 -5.12
N ALA A 139 19.41 -2.20 -5.40
CA ALA A 139 19.90 -1.13 -4.54
C ALA A 139 18.90 0.05 -4.47
N ALA A 140 18.01 0.04 -3.48
CA ALA A 140 17.05 1.11 -3.24
C ALA A 140 17.75 2.40 -2.81
N THR A 141 17.19 3.55 -3.18
CA THR A 141 17.75 4.88 -2.91
C THR A 141 16.70 5.85 -2.39
N SER A 142 17.16 6.85 -1.63
CA SER A 142 16.34 7.95 -1.13
C SER A 142 17.15 9.25 -1.18
N PRO A 143 16.53 10.41 -1.37
CA PRO A 143 17.23 11.69 -1.15
C PRO A 143 17.46 11.99 0.34
N ASP A 144 16.82 11.26 1.25
CA ASP A 144 17.05 11.41 2.69
C ASP A 144 18.32 10.66 3.12
N GLU A 145 19.31 11.40 3.63
CA GLU A 145 20.61 10.85 4.04
C GLU A 145 20.47 9.81 5.16
N GLY A 146 19.51 10.00 6.08
CA GLY A 146 19.28 9.07 7.19
C GLY A 146 18.73 7.72 6.76
N LEU A 147 17.93 7.69 5.69
CA LEU A 147 17.42 6.46 5.09
C LEU A 147 18.44 5.82 4.12
N THR A 148 19.18 6.63 3.38
CA THR A 148 20.11 6.17 2.33
C THR A 148 21.09 5.11 2.83
N ASP A 149 21.75 5.35 3.96
CA ASP A 149 22.73 4.41 4.51
C ASP A 149 22.10 3.06 4.85
N ALA A 150 20.85 3.07 5.34
CA ALA A 150 20.14 1.87 5.76
C ALA A 150 19.65 1.03 4.57
N LEU A 151 19.39 1.65 3.41
CA LEU A 151 18.87 0.95 2.23
C LEU A 151 19.89 0.00 1.60
N SER A 152 21.18 0.30 1.71
CA SER A 152 22.26 -0.49 1.11
C SER A 152 22.24 -1.96 1.51
N ALA A 153 21.85 -2.26 2.76
CA ALA A 153 21.79 -3.62 3.28
C ALA A 153 20.51 -4.40 2.89
N SER A 154 19.60 -3.76 2.15
CA SER A 154 18.33 -4.36 1.70
C SER A 154 18.39 -4.91 0.28
N GLU A 155 19.47 -4.66 -0.47
CA GLU A 155 19.67 -5.24 -1.80
C GLU A 155 19.65 -6.77 -1.74
N GLY A 156 18.96 -7.39 -2.69
CA GLY A 156 18.77 -8.85 -2.72
C GLY A 156 17.60 -9.34 -1.86
N SER A 157 16.88 -8.45 -1.17
CA SER A 157 15.56 -8.79 -0.63
C SER A 157 14.65 -9.23 -1.79
N THR A 158 13.71 -10.12 -1.52
CA THR A 158 12.75 -10.58 -2.53
C THR A 158 11.33 -10.26 -2.10
N ALA A 159 10.44 -10.18 -3.09
CA ALA A 159 9.01 -10.11 -2.87
C ALA A 159 8.29 -10.97 -3.91
N ARG A 160 7.07 -11.38 -3.59
CA ARG A 160 6.22 -12.16 -4.48
C ARG A 160 4.83 -11.56 -4.49
N LEU A 161 4.28 -11.36 -5.68
CA LEU A 161 2.90 -10.93 -5.88
C LEU A 161 2.08 -12.11 -6.38
N ALA A 162 1.09 -12.50 -5.60
CA ALA A 162 0.04 -13.42 -6.04
C ALA A 162 -0.98 -12.61 -6.84
N THR A 163 -1.19 -12.96 -8.12
CA THR A 163 -2.02 -12.16 -9.03
C THR A 163 -2.98 -13.01 -9.85
N THR A 164 -4.08 -12.42 -10.33
CA THR A 164 -4.99 -13.02 -11.31
C THR A 164 -4.59 -12.64 -12.73
N ASP A 165 -5.13 -13.32 -13.74
CA ASP A 165 -4.90 -12.99 -15.16
C ASP A 165 -5.42 -11.59 -15.54
N SER A 166 -6.41 -11.09 -14.80
CA SER A 166 -6.93 -9.72 -14.95
C SER A 166 -6.03 -8.65 -14.31
N GLY A 167 -5.05 -9.04 -13.50
CA GLY A 167 -4.11 -8.12 -12.83
C GLY A 167 -4.47 -7.77 -11.39
N ALA A 168 -5.54 -8.33 -10.82
CA ALA A 168 -5.81 -8.18 -9.40
C ALA A 168 -4.69 -8.82 -8.57
N ILE A 169 -4.26 -8.15 -7.51
CA ILE A 169 -3.26 -8.68 -6.56
C ILE A 169 -4.03 -9.19 -5.34
N THR A 170 -3.79 -10.44 -4.95
CA THR A 170 -4.48 -11.10 -3.84
C THR A 170 -3.60 -11.25 -2.59
N ALA A 171 -2.28 -11.31 -2.78
CA ALA A 171 -1.30 -11.33 -1.70
C ALA A 171 0.03 -10.69 -2.13
N LEU A 172 0.72 -10.12 -1.15
CA LEU A 172 2.10 -9.64 -1.27
C LEU A 172 2.93 -10.34 -0.19
N HIS A 173 3.97 -11.04 -0.60
CA HIS A 173 4.93 -11.67 0.30
C HIS A 173 6.26 -10.96 0.17
N ILE A 174 6.94 -10.74 1.28
CA ILE A 174 8.22 -10.02 1.32
C ILE A 174 9.18 -10.84 2.16
N THR A 175 10.33 -11.17 1.58
CA THR A 175 11.44 -11.81 2.29
C THR A 175 12.61 -10.83 2.31
N PRO A 176 12.82 -10.11 3.44
CA PRO A 176 13.95 -9.21 3.59
C PRO A 176 15.27 -9.97 3.54
N ALA A 177 16.32 -9.33 3.02
CA ALA A 177 17.68 -9.83 3.16
C ALA A 177 18.08 -9.90 4.65
N ASP A 178 18.92 -10.87 5.04
CA ASP A 178 19.32 -11.07 6.44
C ASP A 178 20.01 -9.83 7.07
N ALA A 179 20.66 -9.02 6.23
CA ALA A 179 21.34 -7.79 6.64
C ALA A 179 20.41 -6.56 6.65
N ALA A 180 19.17 -6.69 6.16
CA ALA A 180 18.26 -5.56 6.02
C ALA A 180 17.93 -4.95 7.38
N LEU A 181 18.09 -3.63 7.48
CA LEU A 181 17.74 -2.89 8.69
C LEU A 181 16.23 -2.64 8.75
N ASP A 182 15.65 -2.68 9.94
CA ASP A 182 14.19 -2.53 10.14
C ASP A 182 13.61 -1.26 9.49
N ILE A 183 14.33 -0.13 9.55
CA ILE A 183 13.89 1.13 8.94
C ILE A 183 13.80 1.04 7.41
N ALA A 184 14.77 0.36 6.78
CA ALA A 184 14.82 0.17 5.33
C ALA A 184 13.76 -0.86 4.90
N ARG A 185 13.65 -1.98 5.63
CA ARG A 185 12.58 -2.97 5.45
C ARG A 185 11.20 -2.32 5.50
N ALA A 186 10.90 -1.55 6.54
CA ALA A 186 9.61 -0.87 6.68
C ALA A 186 9.37 0.19 5.59
N ALA A 187 10.41 0.84 5.06
CA ALA A 187 10.27 1.76 3.93
C ALA A 187 9.92 1.01 2.63
N ILE A 188 10.60 -0.10 2.34
CA ILE A 188 10.33 -0.93 1.16
C ILE A 188 8.95 -1.58 1.25
N GLU A 189 8.58 -2.16 2.39
CA GLU A 189 7.25 -2.75 2.63
C GLU A 189 6.12 -1.75 2.34
N ARG A 190 6.26 -0.51 2.83
CA ARG A 190 5.28 0.57 2.55
C ARG A 190 5.23 0.94 1.07
N SER A 191 6.39 1.02 0.40
CA SER A 191 6.46 1.33 -1.03
C SER A 191 5.77 0.26 -1.88
N LEU A 192 6.04 -1.01 -1.62
CA LEU A 192 5.39 -2.13 -2.30
C LEU A 192 3.89 -2.18 -2.00
N ASN A 193 3.49 -1.95 -0.74
CA ASN A 193 2.09 -1.91 -0.37
C ASN A 193 1.32 -0.75 -1.05
N ALA A 194 1.95 0.42 -1.17
CA ALA A 194 1.39 1.53 -1.93
C ALA A 194 1.16 1.15 -3.40
N ALA A 195 2.14 0.49 -4.04
CA ALA A 195 2.00 0.00 -5.41
C ALA A 195 0.84 -1.01 -5.55
N VAL A 196 0.65 -1.91 -4.58
CA VAL A 196 -0.46 -2.88 -4.59
C VAL A 196 -1.82 -2.19 -4.65
N TYR A 197 -2.06 -1.16 -3.82
CA TYR A 197 -3.34 -0.43 -3.81
C TYR A 197 -3.53 0.53 -4.99
N ARG A 198 -2.59 0.56 -5.93
CA ARG A 198 -2.65 1.32 -7.19
C ARG A 198 -2.50 0.42 -8.42
N SER A 199 -2.54 -0.90 -8.25
CA SER A 199 -2.64 -1.84 -9.37
C SER A 199 -3.99 -1.71 -10.07
N ILE A 200 -4.06 -2.23 -11.30
CA ILE A 200 -5.29 -2.21 -12.10
C ILE A 200 -5.74 -3.64 -12.34
N ASP A 201 -7.00 -3.87 -12.03
CA ASP A 201 -7.75 -5.08 -12.36
C ASP A 201 -8.57 -4.80 -13.64
N PHE A 202 -8.29 -5.53 -14.71
CA PHE A 202 -9.01 -5.43 -15.98
C PHE A 202 -10.35 -6.19 -15.92
N PRO A 203 -11.38 -5.73 -16.64
CA PRO A 203 -12.67 -6.44 -16.66
C PRO A 203 -12.60 -7.73 -17.49
N ASP A 204 -13.37 -8.75 -17.06
CA ASP A 204 -13.59 -9.98 -17.83
C ASP A 204 -14.42 -9.76 -19.11
N ALA A 205 -15.05 -8.59 -19.25
CA ALA A 205 -15.83 -8.21 -20.42
C ALA A 205 -14.93 -7.66 -21.53
N GLU A 206 -15.36 -7.82 -22.78
CA GLU A 206 -14.65 -7.24 -23.92
C GLU A 206 -14.69 -5.70 -23.88
N VAL A 207 -13.51 -5.08 -23.90
CA VAL A 207 -13.33 -3.64 -23.90
C VAL A 207 -12.46 -3.20 -25.07
N GLY A 208 -12.69 -1.98 -25.55
CA GLY A 208 -11.87 -1.34 -26.58
C GLY A 208 -11.54 0.09 -26.21
N VAL A 209 -10.85 0.81 -27.11
CA VAL A 209 -10.39 2.18 -26.84
C VAL A 209 -11.57 3.08 -26.44
N GLY A 210 -11.38 3.87 -25.38
CA GLY A 210 -12.41 4.70 -24.76
C GLY A 210 -13.26 3.98 -23.71
N ALA A 211 -13.01 2.68 -23.45
CA ALA A 211 -13.71 1.96 -22.39
C ALA A 211 -13.46 2.60 -21.02
N VAL A 212 -14.47 2.54 -20.17
CA VAL A 212 -14.46 3.01 -18.79
C VAL A 212 -14.96 1.90 -17.88
N TRP A 213 -14.21 1.61 -16.82
CA TRP A 213 -14.62 0.69 -15.77
C TRP A 213 -14.23 1.21 -14.39
N THR A 214 -14.86 0.65 -13.37
CA THR A 214 -14.53 0.92 -11.97
C THR A 214 -13.96 -0.31 -11.32
N VAL A 215 -12.94 -0.12 -10.49
CA VAL A 215 -12.39 -1.12 -9.55
C VAL A 215 -12.69 -0.62 -8.14
N ASP A 216 -13.52 -1.36 -7.42
CA ASP A 216 -13.88 -1.07 -6.03
C ASP A 216 -13.09 -2.00 -5.09
N GLN A 217 -12.44 -1.44 -4.07
CA GLN A 217 -11.59 -2.17 -3.12
C GLN A 217 -11.61 -1.51 -1.74
N GLN A 218 -11.49 -2.30 -0.67
CA GLN A 218 -11.26 -1.76 0.68
C GLN A 218 -9.76 -1.46 0.90
N VAL A 219 -9.43 -0.32 1.49
CA VAL A 219 -8.05 0.00 1.91
C VAL A 219 -8.01 0.01 3.44
N LEU A 220 -7.05 -0.73 3.99
CA LEU A 220 -6.85 -0.87 5.43
C LEU A 220 -5.66 -0.04 5.88
N SER A 221 -5.90 1.20 6.34
CA SER A 221 -4.85 2.16 6.72
C SER A 221 -5.02 2.71 8.16
N GLY A 222 -5.58 1.89 9.05
CA GLY A 222 -5.98 2.28 10.42
C GLY A 222 -7.44 2.75 10.52
N ILE A 223 -8.02 3.17 9.39
CA ILE A 223 -9.45 3.29 9.14
C ILE A 223 -9.76 2.39 7.95
N THR A 224 -10.92 1.73 7.92
CA THR A 224 -11.38 1.04 6.73
C THR A 224 -11.95 2.06 5.74
N LEU A 225 -11.37 2.10 4.55
CA LEU A 225 -11.74 3.02 3.48
C LEU A 225 -12.30 2.24 2.29
N ASN A 226 -13.39 2.70 1.71
CA ASN A 226 -13.82 2.27 0.38
C ASN A 226 -13.09 3.10 -0.67
N GLN A 227 -12.24 2.45 -1.46
CA GLN A 227 -11.59 3.05 -2.62
C GLN A 227 -12.35 2.66 -3.89
N ARG A 228 -12.68 3.67 -4.70
CA ARG A 228 -13.12 3.49 -6.08
C ARG A 228 -12.09 4.07 -7.02
N THR A 229 -11.56 3.22 -7.88
CA THR A 229 -10.68 3.61 -8.98
C THR A 229 -11.48 3.56 -10.28
N THR A 230 -11.64 4.69 -10.96
CA THR A 230 -12.23 4.73 -12.32
C THR A 230 -11.10 4.75 -13.33
N VAL A 231 -11.11 3.80 -14.25
CA VAL A 231 -10.09 3.59 -15.27
C VAL A 231 -10.68 3.86 -16.63
N THR A 232 -9.95 4.56 -17.48
CA THR A 232 -10.29 4.77 -18.90
C THR A 232 -9.18 4.21 -19.79
N LEU A 233 -9.50 3.31 -20.71
CA LEU A 233 -8.57 2.81 -21.71
C LEU A 233 -8.36 3.86 -22.80
N ARG A 234 -7.33 4.69 -22.65
CA ARG A 234 -7.03 5.78 -23.58
C ARG A 234 -6.50 5.26 -24.92
N ALA A 235 -5.65 4.25 -24.90
CA ALA A 235 -5.06 3.65 -26.09
C ALA A 235 -4.80 2.16 -25.88
N LEU A 236 -4.87 1.40 -26.97
CA LEU A 236 -4.54 -0.02 -27.03
C LEU A 236 -3.85 -0.31 -28.36
N ASP A 237 -2.57 -0.69 -28.32
CA ASP A 237 -1.77 -1.10 -29.48
C ASP A 237 -1.16 -2.48 -29.22
N GLY A 238 -1.73 -3.51 -29.86
CA GLY A 238 -1.46 -4.90 -29.48
C GLY A 238 -1.74 -5.10 -27.99
N ASP A 239 -0.74 -5.49 -27.24
CA ASP A 239 -0.78 -5.72 -25.78
C ASP A 239 -0.36 -4.50 -24.94
N ARG A 240 -0.05 -3.36 -25.59
CA ARG A 240 0.29 -2.12 -24.91
C ARG A 240 -0.96 -1.29 -24.65
N ALA A 241 -1.30 -1.07 -23.39
CA ALA A 241 -2.43 -0.25 -22.97
C ALA A 241 -1.96 1.03 -22.27
N THR A 242 -2.56 2.17 -22.63
CA THR A 242 -2.43 3.42 -21.88
C THR A 242 -3.72 3.68 -21.14
N LEU A 243 -3.65 3.83 -19.83
CA LEU A 243 -4.77 3.96 -18.93
C LEU A 243 -4.77 5.33 -18.26
N ASP A 244 -5.93 5.96 -18.21
CA ASP A 244 -6.17 7.11 -17.33
C ASP A 244 -6.88 6.62 -16.07
N VAL A 245 -6.39 7.06 -14.92
CA VAL A 245 -6.86 6.60 -13.62
C VAL A 245 -7.35 7.78 -12.82
N THR A 246 -8.49 7.62 -12.16
CA THR A 246 -8.96 8.53 -11.12
C THR A 246 -9.36 7.74 -9.88
N ILE A 247 -9.02 8.24 -8.71
CA ILE A 247 -9.21 7.57 -7.43
C ILE A 247 -10.07 8.43 -6.54
N THR A 248 -11.00 7.80 -5.83
CA THR A 248 -11.73 8.41 -4.73
C THR A 248 -11.72 7.46 -3.54
N GLN A 249 -11.60 7.99 -2.33
CA GLN A 249 -11.74 7.20 -1.12
C GLN A 249 -12.79 7.81 -0.18
N THR A 250 -13.56 6.94 0.45
CA THR A 250 -14.56 7.31 1.45
C THR A 250 -14.46 6.40 2.67
N PRO A 251 -14.49 6.92 3.91
CA PRO A 251 -14.52 6.08 5.10
C PRO A 251 -15.78 5.23 5.17
N GLU A 252 -15.66 3.99 5.66
CA GLU A 252 -16.82 3.13 5.93
C GLU A 252 -17.60 3.54 7.17
N SER A 253 -16.92 4.18 8.11
CA SER A 253 -17.47 4.67 9.36
C SER A 253 -17.30 6.17 9.47
N THR A 254 -18.19 6.83 10.21
CA THR A 254 -18.03 8.23 10.61
C THR A 254 -17.14 8.39 11.84
N THR A 255 -16.58 7.30 12.35
CA THR A 255 -15.68 7.29 13.52
C THR A 255 -14.40 6.53 13.20
N TRP A 256 -13.30 7.01 13.78
CA TRP A 256 -12.00 6.36 13.76
C TRP A 256 -11.67 5.88 15.17
N ASN A 257 -11.54 4.56 15.34
CA ASN A 257 -11.03 3.97 16.57
C ASN A 257 -9.50 4.02 16.54
N LEU A 258 -8.92 4.78 17.47
CA LEU A 258 -7.47 4.91 17.56
C LEU A 258 -6.85 3.58 18.03
N PRO A 259 -5.62 3.26 17.57
CA PRO A 259 -4.89 2.08 18.05
C PRO A 259 -4.71 2.05 19.57
N ASP A 260 -4.39 0.88 20.11
CA ASP A 260 -4.05 0.66 21.53
C ASP A 260 -5.11 1.13 22.53
N ASN A 261 -6.38 1.17 22.10
CA ASN A 261 -7.50 1.69 22.88
C ASN A 261 -7.29 3.16 23.32
N ALA A 262 -6.59 3.97 22.53
CA ALA A 262 -6.33 5.37 22.82
C ALA A 262 -7.57 6.28 22.71
N GLY A 263 -8.71 5.72 22.29
CA GLY A 263 -10.00 6.41 22.20
C GLY A 263 -10.59 6.36 20.80
N THR A 264 -11.57 7.23 20.54
CA THR A 264 -12.26 7.34 19.25
C THR A 264 -12.32 8.81 18.84
N LEU A 265 -12.14 9.08 17.56
CA LEU A 265 -12.39 10.39 16.96
C LEU A 265 -13.58 10.31 15.99
N ASN A 266 -14.37 11.36 15.90
CA ASN A 266 -15.36 11.51 14.84
C ASN A 266 -14.68 12.02 13.57
N ILE A 267 -14.96 11.40 12.43
CA ILE A 267 -14.51 11.85 11.12
C ILE A 267 -15.47 12.96 10.66
N ALA A 268 -15.06 14.21 10.82
CA ALA A 268 -15.87 15.38 10.48
C ALA A 268 -15.89 15.64 8.97
N THR A 269 -14.73 15.54 8.32
CA THR A 269 -14.58 15.62 6.86
C THR A 269 -13.50 14.67 6.39
N TYR A 270 -13.70 14.04 5.24
CA TYR A 270 -12.69 13.20 4.60
C TYR A 270 -12.73 13.43 3.09
N THR A 271 -11.70 14.10 2.56
CA THR A 271 -11.49 14.25 1.12
C THR A 271 -10.22 13.54 0.76
N PHE A 272 -10.31 12.60 -0.18
CA PHE A 272 -9.15 11.95 -0.73
C PHE A 272 -9.44 11.58 -2.18
N THR A 273 -8.69 12.19 -3.09
CA THR A 273 -8.85 12.02 -4.53
C THR A 273 -7.50 11.85 -5.18
N GLY A 274 -7.45 11.12 -6.28
CA GLY A 274 -6.22 10.98 -7.06
C GLY A 274 -6.48 10.90 -8.55
N SER A 275 -5.42 11.08 -9.31
CA SER A 275 -5.42 10.90 -10.75
C SER A 275 -4.04 10.54 -11.26
N GLY A 276 -3.98 9.92 -12.43
CA GLY A 276 -2.73 9.57 -13.05
C GLY A 276 -2.91 8.86 -14.38
N THR A 277 -1.78 8.40 -14.90
CA THR A 277 -1.72 7.58 -16.10
C THR A 277 -0.84 6.37 -15.85
N LEU A 278 -1.25 5.20 -16.32
CA LEU A 278 -0.43 3.99 -16.29
C LEU A 278 -0.24 3.45 -17.70
N GLU A 279 0.95 2.96 -17.98
CA GLU A 279 1.29 2.25 -19.20
C GLU A 279 1.52 0.78 -18.85
N MET A 280 0.75 -0.10 -19.49
CA MET A 280 0.80 -1.54 -19.29
C MET A 280 1.26 -2.22 -20.57
N ASP A 281 2.04 -3.29 -20.43
CA ASP A 281 2.22 -4.31 -21.46
C ASP A 281 1.66 -5.60 -20.90
N LEU A 282 0.60 -6.15 -21.50
CA LEU A 282 -0.02 -7.37 -21.00
C LEU A 282 0.89 -8.60 -21.12
N THR A 283 2.02 -8.49 -21.81
CA THR A 283 3.09 -9.50 -21.86
C THR A 283 4.16 -9.33 -20.77
N ARG A 284 3.99 -8.34 -19.87
CA ARG A 284 4.94 -8.03 -18.80
C ARG A 284 4.23 -8.07 -17.43
N PRO A 285 4.92 -8.53 -16.36
CA PRO A 285 4.30 -8.70 -15.05
C PRO A 285 3.99 -7.40 -14.29
N LEU A 286 4.70 -6.29 -14.58
CA LEU A 286 4.55 -5.00 -13.92
C LEU A 286 4.22 -3.89 -14.93
N PRO A 287 3.68 -2.73 -14.48
CA PRO A 287 3.56 -1.55 -15.33
C PRO A 287 4.91 -1.16 -15.95
N VAL A 288 4.87 -0.76 -17.22
CA VAL A 288 6.09 -0.37 -17.96
C VAL A 288 6.39 1.12 -17.84
N GLY A 289 5.43 1.89 -17.32
CA GLY A 289 5.55 3.33 -17.16
C GLY A 289 4.32 3.97 -16.52
N GLY A 290 4.46 5.25 -16.18
CA GLY A 290 3.36 6.10 -15.72
C GLY A 290 3.45 6.45 -14.25
N SER A 291 2.51 7.29 -13.80
CA SER A 291 2.45 7.75 -12.43
C SER A 291 1.02 8.03 -11.99
N ILE A 292 0.78 7.85 -10.68
CA ILE A 292 -0.46 8.20 -10.02
C ILE A 292 -0.12 9.07 -8.82
N THR A 293 -0.91 10.12 -8.61
CA THR A 293 -0.85 10.95 -7.39
C THR A 293 -2.22 11.00 -6.76
N ALA A 294 -2.30 10.88 -5.44
CA ALA A 294 -3.53 10.99 -4.68
C ALA A 294 -3.29 11.77 -3.38
N GLY A 295 -4.36 12.32 -2.81
CA GLY A 295 -4.28 13.06 -1.56
C GLY A 295 -5.55 13.82 -1.23
N GLY A 296 -5.52 14.53 -0.11
CA GLY A 296 -6.58 15.45 0.28
C GLY A 296 -6.57 15.78 1.78
N ASP A 297 -7.64 16.46 2.20
CA ASP A 297 -7.79 16.98 3.55
C ASP A 297 -8.75 16.15 4.39
N GLN A 298 -8.36 15.92 5.64
CA GLN A 298 -9.08 15.16 6.62
C GLN A 298 -9.25 15.98 7.90
N MET A 299 -10.42 15.89 8.53
CA MET A 299 -10.70 16.51 9.81
C MET A 299 -11.34 15.53 10.75
N TYR A 300 -10.77 15.44 11.94
CA TYR A 300 -11.25 14.60 13.02
C TYR A 300 -11.55 15.47 14.25
N THR A 301 -12.57 15.09 15.02
CA THR A 301 -12.97 15.80 16.24
C THR A 301 -13.08 14.82 17.39
N ASP A 302 -12.58 15.22 18.55
CA ASP A 302 -12.74 14.45 19.78
C ASP A 302 -14.20 14.60 20.29
N PRO A 303 -14.94 13.49 20.51
CA PRO A 303 -16.31 13.57 21.03
C PRO A 303 -16.41 14.15 22.45
N ASP A 304 -15.35 14.04 23.25
CA ASP A 304 -15.34 14.42 24.67
C ASP A 304 -14.69 15.80 24.93
N SER A 305 -14.19 16.47 23.88
CA SER A 305 -13.54 17.77 24.00
C SER A 305 -13.80 18.67 22.79
N THR A 306 -13.17 19.85 22.76
CA THR A 306 -13.19 20.75 21.59
C THR A 306 -12.00 20.54 20.67
N THR A 307 -11.21 19.49 20.89
CA THR A 307 -9.98 19.23 20.15
C THR A 307 -10.29 18.84 18.71
N VAL A 308 -9.63 19.52 17.77
CA VAL A 308 -9.74 19.26 16.34
C VAL A 308 -8.38 18.84 15.79
N LEU A 309 -8.38 17.73 15.07
CA LEU A 309 -7.23 17.24 14.33
C LEU A 309 -7.47 17.47 12.83
N ARG A 310 -6.55 18.18 12.17
CA ARG A 310 -6.55 18.38 10.72
C ARG A 310 -5.35 17.68 10.12
N GLN A 311 -5.56 16.95 9.03
CA GLN A 311 -4.49 16.33 8.27
C GLN A 311 -4.62 16.66 6.79
N THR A 312 -3.51 17.00 6.16
CA THR A 312 -3.38 17.03 4.71
C THR A 312 -2.43 15.89 4.35
N VAL A 313 -2.92 14.96 3.54
CA VAL A 313 -2.17 13.76 3.13
C VAL A 313 -1.99 13.72 1.63
N GLY A 314 -0.92 13.11 1.16
CA GLY A 314 -0.73 12.82 -0.25
C GLY A 314 0.24 11.67 -0.47
N ASP A 315 0.05 10.92 -1.54
CA ASP A 315 0.96 9.89 -2.00
C ASP A 315 1.14 9.96 -3.51
N SER A 316 2.29 9.50 -3.99
CA SER A 316 2.48 9.24 -5.41
C SER A 316 3.22 7.93 -5.63
N ILE A 317 2.91 7.30 -6.75
CA ILE A 317 3.66 6.17 -7.28
C ILE A 317 4.08 6.50 -8.72
N THR A 318 5.29 6.11 -9.09
CA THR A 318 5.80 6.25 -10.46
C THR A 318 6.51 4.97 -10.85
N TRP A 319 6.21 4.48 -12.04
CA TRP A 319 6.89 3.37 -12.70
C TRP A 319 7.73 3.92 -13.84
N ALA A 320 8.98 3.50 -13.93
CA ALA A 320 9.86 3.82 -15.04
C ALA A 320 10.59 2.57 -15.52
N ALA A 321 10.64 2.36 -16.83
CA ALA A 321 11.49 1.32 -17.41
C ALA A 321 12.97 1.62 -17.12
N ARG A 322 13.73 0.57 -16.84
CA ARG A 322 15.17 0.64 -16.56
C ARG A 322 16.00 0.06 -17.70
#